data_AF-A0A259SIH4-F1
#
_entry.id   AF-A0A259SIH4-F1
#
_cell.length_a   1.000
_cell.length_b   1.000
_cell.length_c   1.000
_cell.angle_alpha   90.00
_cell.angle_beta   90.00
_cell.angle_gamma   90.00
#
_symmetry.space_group_name_H-M   'P 1'
#
loop_
_entity.id
_entity.type
_entity.pdbx_description
1 polymer ?
#
loop_
_entity_poly.entity_id
_entity_poly.type
_entity_poly.pdbx_seq_one_letter_code
_entity_poly.pdbx_strand_id
1 'polypeptide(L)'
;RFLDIAMGGLNYQVEHHLFPSMPRPHLRRAAPVVAAYCQAHDVTYTQVGLFHSYAIVVRYINRVGLGERDVFTCPLLEQRSTIRASTG
;
A
#
# COMPACT_ATOMS: atom_id res chain seq x y z
N ARG A 1 -9.65 -16.01 -10.47
CA ARG A 1 -11.13 -15.89 -10.29
C ARG A 1 -11.51 -15.69 -8.82
N PHE A 2 -11.20 -16.64 -7.91
CA PHE A 2 -11.48 -16.47 -6.47
C PHE A 2 -10.64 -15.36 -5.83
N LEU A 3 -9.33 -15.36 -6.12
CA LEU A 3 -8.38 -14.31 -5.70
C LEU A 3 -8.81 -12.91 -6.19
N ASP A 4 -9.21 -12.75 -7.46
CA ASP A 4 -9.63 -11.45 -8.02
C ASP A 4 -10.85 -10.84 -7.29
N ILE A 5 -11.80 -11.69 -6.87
CA ILE A 5 -13.02 -11.30 -6.16
C ILE A 5 -12.72 -11.04 -4.68
N ALA A 6 -11.97 -11.93 -4.02
CA ALA A 6 -11.55 -11.78 -2.62
C ALA A 6 -10.74 -10.49 -2.38
N MET A 7 -10.11 -9.95 -3.43
CA MET A 7 -9.29 -8.74 -3.39
C MET A 7 -9.99 -7.47 -3.83
N GLY A 8 -11.26 -7.56 -4.25
CA GLY A 8 -11.94 -6.41 -4.84
C GLY A 8 -11.15 -5.77 -5.99
N GLY A 9 -10.40 -6.55 -6.78
CA GLY A 9 -9.63 -6.06 -7.92
C GLY A 9 -8.33 -5.28 -7.62
N LEU A 10 -7.82 -5.29 -6.38
CA LEU A 10 -6.63 -4.50 -5.99
C LEU A 10 -5.30 -4.86 -6.68
N ASN A 11 -5.23 -5.96 -7.44
CA ASN A 11 -3.99 -6.38 -8.14
C ASN A 11 -3.79 -5.71 -9.49
N TYR A 12 -4.76 -4.90 -9.92
CA TYR A 12 -4.74 -4.21 -11.22
C TYR A 12 -4.91 -2.70 -11.03
N GLN A 13 -4.31 -2.15 -9.97
CA GLN A 13 -4.44 -0.72 -9.68
C GLN A 13 -3.79 0.13 -10.77
N VAL A 14 -2.65 -0.30 -11.33
CA VAL A 14 -1.99 0.39 -12.43
C VAL A 14 -2.96 0.47 -13.62
N GLU A 15 -3.54 -0.66 -14.03
CA GLU A 15 -4.49 -0.70 -15.15
C GLU A 15 -5.77 0.05 -14.83
N HIS A 16 -6.24 0.03 -13.57
CA HIS A 16 -7.44 0.76 -13.18
C HIS A 16 -7.23 2.29 -13.28
N HIS A 17 -6.06 2.80 -12.93
CA HIS A 17 -5.75 4.23 -13.07
C HIS A 17 -5.45 4.61 -14.53
N LEU A 18 -4.92 3.70 -15.34
CA LEU A 18 -4.72 3.90 -16.79
C LEU A 18 -6.04 3.81 -17.58
N PHE A 19 -6.94 2.92 -17.18
CA PHE A 19 -8.18 2.59 -17.87
C PHE A 19 -9.38 2.57 -16.90
N PRO A 20 -9.78 3.72 -16.32
CA PRO A 20 -10.79 3.78 -15.26
C PRO A 20 -12.17 3.26 -15.67
N SER A 21 -12.52 3.40 -16.95
CA SER A 21 -13.79 2.92 -17.51
C SER A 21 -13.77 1.44 -17.92
N MET A 22 -12.61 0.78 -17.88
CA MET A 22 -12.49 -0.62 -18.30
C MET A 22 -13.03 -1.57 -17.21
N PRO A 23 -13.92 -2.52 -17.56
CA PRO A 23 -14.39 -3.51 -16.60
C PRO A 23 -13.25 -4.35 -16.02
N ARG A 24 -13.30 -4.60 -14.70
CA ARG A 24 -12.25 -5.32 -13.95
C ARG A 24 -11.78 -6.65 -14.55
N PRO A 25 -12.64 -7.51 -15.13
CA PRO A 25 -12.18 -8.74 -15.78
C PRO A 25 -11.25 -8.49 -16.98
N HIS A 26 -11.35 -7.32 -17.62
CA HIS A 26 -10.52 -6.95 -18.76
C HIS A 26 -9.19 -6.33 -18.32
N LEU A 27 -9.12 -5.71 -17.13
CA LEU A 27 -7.85 -5.21 -16.57
C LEU A 27 -6.81 -6.34 -16.44
N ARG A 28 -7.23 -7.57 -16.10
CA ARG A 28 -6.34 -8.73 -16.07
C ARG A 28 -5.68 -9.03 -17.42
N ARG A 29 -6.38 -8.76 -18.52
CA ARG A 29 -5.84 -8.93 -19.88
C ARG A 29 -4.95 -7.75 -20.28
N ALA A 30 -5.22 -6.56 -19.76
CA ALA A 30 -4.40 -5.38 -20.00
C ALA A 30 -3.05 -5.42 -19.26
N ALA A 31 -3.01 -5.99 -18.06
CA ALA A 31 -1.80 -6.06 -17.22
C ALA A 31 -0.54 -6.58 -17.92
N PRO A 32 -0.53 -7.74 -18.62
CA PRO A 32 0.67 -8.19 -19.33
C PRO A 32 1.08 -7.26 -20.48
N VAL A 33 0.12 -6.57 -21.11
CA VAL A 33 0.41 -5.60 -22.19
C VAL A 33 1.06 -4.35 -21.61
N VAL A 34 0.53 -3.83 -20.49
CA VAL A 34 1.10 -2.68 -19.78
C VAL A 34 2.49 -3.00 -19.25
N ALA A 35 2.68 -4.18 -18.65
CA ALA A 35 3.98 -4.61 -18.14
C ALA A 35 5.04 -4.72 -19.25
N ALA A 36 4.69 -5.30 -20.41
CA ALA A 36 5.59 -5.39 -21.55
C ALA A 36 5.95 -4.01 -22.11
N TYR A 37 4.98 -3.08 -22.16
CA TYR A 37 5.22 -1.70 -22.55
C TYR A 37 6.18 -1.01 -21.57
N CYS A 38 5.93 -1.12 -20.26
CA CYS A 38 6.81 -0.57 -19.24
C CYS A 38 8.25 -1.12 -19.36
N GLN A 39 8.40 -2.43 -19.59
CA GLN A 39 9.71 -3.05 -19.80
C GLN A 39 10.43 -2.50 -21.03
N ALA A 40 9.72 -2.29 -22.14
CA ALA A 40 10.30 -1.74 -23.37
C ALA A 40 10.78 -0.29 -23.21
N HIS A 41 10.21 0.45 -22.25
CA HIS A 41 10.50 1.85 -21.98
C HIS A 41 11.33 2.07 -20.70
N ASP A 42 11.89 1.00 -20.12
CA ASP A 42 12.67 1.04 -18.88
C ASP A 42 11.92 1.68 -17.69
N VAL A 43 10.60 1.47 -17.66
CA VAL A 43 9.71 1.92 -16.58
C VAL A 43 9.48 0.75 -15.62
N THR A 44 9.70 0.98 -14.33
CA THR A 44 9.42 -0.02 -13.31
C THR A 44 7.92 -0.27 -13.21
N TYR A 45 7.49 -1.49 -13.53
CA TYR A 45 6.11 -1.94 -13.34
C TYR A 45 5.98 -2.68 -12.00
N THR A 46 5.34 -2.04 -11.01
CA THR A 46 5.13 -2.63 -9.68
C THR A 46 3.75 -3.26 -9.59
N GLN A 47 3.72 -4.58 -9.41
CA GLN A 47 2.50 -5.33 -9.12
C GLN A 47 2.70 -6.17 -7.86
N VAL A 48 1.83 -5.96 -6.86
CA VAL A 48 1.81 -6.76 -5.63
C VAL A 48 0.59 -7.68 -5.64
N GLY A 49 0.83 -8.98 -5.49
CA GLY A 49 -0.24 -9.98 -5.39
C GLY A 49 -0.89 -10.01 -4.00
N LEU A 50 -2.05 -10.68 -3.88
CA LEU A 50 -2.88 -10.73 -2.66
C LEU A 50 -2.09 -10.89 -1.37
N PHE A 51 -1.34 -11.98 -1.30
CA PHE A 51 -0.67 -12.40 -0.08
C PHE A 51 0.43 -11.42 0.31
N HIS A 52 1.09 -10.82 -0.68
CA HIS A 52 2.09 -9.80 -0.45
C HIS A 52 1.45 -8.50 0.05
N SER A 53 0.37 -8.05 -0.57
CA SER A 53 -0.39 -6.87 -0.14
C SER A 53 -0.97 -7.06 1.28
N TYR A 54 -1.54 -8.23 1.56
CA TYR A 54 -2.05 -8.58 2.89
C TYR A 54 -0.92 -8.63 3.93
N ALA A 55 0.23 -9.21 3.59
CA ALA A 55 1.40 -9.23 4.47
C ALA A 55 1.92 -7.82 4.76
N ILE A 56 1.94 -6.92 3.76
CA ILE A 56 2.31 -5.51 3.97
C ILE A 56 1.36 -4.84 4.96
N VAL A 57 0.04 -4.97 4.75
CA VAL A 57 -0.98 -4.35 5.62
C VAL A 57 -0.89 -4.90 7.04
N VAL A 58 -0.83 -6.22 7.22
CA VAL A 58 -0.73 -6.84 8.55
C VAL A 58 0.57 -6.43 9.25
N ARG A 59 1.70 -6.41 8.54
CA ARG A 59 2.97 -5.91 9.10
C ARG A 59 2.87 -4.45 9.52
N TYR A 60 2.27 -3.61 8.70
CA TYR A 60 2.10 -2.19 9.01
C TYR A 60 1.21 -1.97 10.24
N ILE A 61 0.05 -2.63 10.29
CA ILE A 61 -0.86 -2.58 11.43
C ILE A 61 -0.18 -3.10 12.69
N ASN A 62 0.57 -4.21 12.62
CA ASN A 62 1.34 -4.71 13.76
C ASN A 62 2.42 -3.72 14.20
N ARG A 63 3.11 -3.07 13.26
CA ARG A 63 4.14 -2.06 13.57
C ARG A 63 3.55 -0.89 14.35
N VAL A 64 2.47 -0.30 13.87
CA VAL A 64 1.83 0.85 14.54
C VAL A 64 1.03 0.44 15.77
N GLY A 65 0.44 -0.76 15.76
CA GLY A 65 -0.38 -1.30 16.85
C GLY A 65 0.41 -1.83 18.04
N LEU A 66 1.67 -2.24 17.84
CA LEU A 66 2.59 -2.66 18.91
C LEU A 66 3.30 -1.48 19.60
N GLY A 67 2.88 -0.24 19.32
CA GLY A 67 3.29 0.92 20.12
C GLY A 67 4.56 1.63 19.65
N GLU A 68 4.94 1.55 18.37
CA GLU A 68 5.78 2.62 17.82
C GLU A 68 4.95 3.91 17.85
N ARG A 69 5.31 4.78 18.80
CA ARG A 69 4.80 6.12 19.10
C ARG A 69 3.76 6.63 18.10
N ASP A 70 2.58 6.93 18.63
CA ASP A 70 1.47 7.54 17.90
C ASP A 70 1.98 8.57 16.90
N VAL A 71 1.81 8.28 15.62
CA VAL A 71 2.34 9.06 14.49
C VAL A 71 1.75 10.48 14.47
N PHE A 72 0.64 10.68 15.19
CA PHE A 72 -0.02 11.96 15.37
C PHE A 72 0.38 12.68 16.66
N THR A 73 1.21 12.08 17.51
CA THR A 73 1.76 12.75 18.68
C THR A 73 2.82 13.74 18.25
N CYS A 74 2.56 15.02 18.51
CA CYS A 74 3.50 16.10 18.27
C CYS A 74 4.76 15.91 19.14
N PRO A 75 5.97 15.80 18.56
CA PRO A 75 7.22 15.59 19.31
C PRO A 75 7.49 16.65 20.38
N LEU A 76 7.03 17.90 20.15
CA LEU A 76 7.18 19.00 21.09
C LEU A 76 6.39 18.80 22.39
N LEU A 77 5.26 18.09 22.36
CA LEU A 77 4.49 17.77 23.56
C LEU A 77 5.18 16.71 24.43
N GLU A 78 5.85 15.75 23.78
CA GLU A 78 6.65 14.71 24.44
C GLU A 78 7.93 15.29 25.08
N GLN A 79 8.53 16.29 24.44
CA GLN A 79 9.66 17.03 25.04
C GLN A 79 9.24 17.88 26.25
N ARG A 80 8.02 18.43 26.25
CA ARG A 80 7.54 19.23 27.39
C ARG A 80 7.26 18.38 28.63
N SER A 81 6.75 17.16 28.47
CA SER A 81 6.48 16.26 29.61
C SER A 81 7.77 15.79 30.28
N THR A 82 8.82 15.52 29.50
CA THR A 82 10.14 15.12 30.01
C THR A 82 10.84 16.25 30.76
N ILE A 83 10.80 17.50 30.25
CA ILE A 83 11.38 18.68 30.94
C ILE A 83 10.66 18.98 32.27
N ARG A 84 9.34 18.77 32.33
CA ARG A 84 8.58 18.98 33.57
C ARG A 84 8.88 17.92 34.62
N ALA A 85 9.19 16.68 34.22
CA ALA A 85 9.52 15.58 35.12
C ALA A 85 10.94 15.69 35.73
N SER A 86 11.86 16.41 35.09
CA SER A 86 13.24 16.62 35.58
C SER A 86 13.40 17.83 36.52
N THR A 87 12.36 18.64 36.71
CA THR A 87 12.41 19.90 37.46
C THR A 87 11.51 19.89 38.71
N GLY A 88 11.15 18.72 39.21
CA GLY A 88 10.45 18.51 40.49
C GLY A 88 11.17 17.47 41.31
#